data_AF-M6DI17-F1
#
_entry.id   AF-M6DI17-F1
#
_cell.length_a   1.000
_cell.length_b   1.000
_cell.length_c   1.000
_cell.angle_alpha   90.00
_cell.angle_beta   90.00
_cell.angle_gamma   90.00
#
_symmetry.space_group_name_H-M   'P 1'
#
loop_
_entity.id
_entity.type
_entity.pdbx_description
1 polymer ?
#
loop_
_entity_poly.entity_id
_entity_poly.type
_entity_poly.pdbx_seq_one_letter_code
_entity_poly.pdbx_strand_id
1 'polypeptide(L)' 'MKEAMTAPRNSLFDVSDTNVLYLAVGYIQTEDGPGWFDQAVLFCPFCGTALQTKEEILRKSKS' A
#
# COMPACT_ATOMS: atom_id res chain seq x y z
N MET A 1 6.80 -12.70 8.09
CA MET A 1 5.38 -12.63 7.68
C MET A 1 4.44 -12.26 8.82
N LYS A 2 4.51 -12.88 10.02
CA LYS A 2 3.57 -12.61 11.12
C LYS A 2 3.55 -11.16 11.63
N GLU A 3 4.69 -10.48 11.63
CA GLU A 3 4.81 -9.07 12.08
C GLU A 3 4.20 -8.04 11.11
N ALA A 4 4.08 -8.35 9.81
CA ALA A 4 3.39 -7.46 8.87
C ALA A 4 1.87 -7.45 9.12
N MET A 5 1.37 -8.48 9.81
CA MET A 5 -0.03 -8.71 10.13
C MET A 5 -0.35 -8.32 11.60
N THR A 6 0.33 -7.33 12.17
CA THR A 6 -0.04 -6.79 13.49
C THR A 6 -0.68 -5.41 13.35
N ALA A 7 -1.80 -5.20 14.05
CA ALA A 7 -2.48 -3.92 14.10
C ALA A 7 -2.13 -3.16 15.40
N PRO A 8 -1.90 -1.83 15.33
CA PRO A 8 -1.77 -1.04 14.11
C PRO A 8 -0.42 -1.30 13.42
N ARG A 9 -0.39 -1.25 12.08
CA ARG A 9 0.90 -1.35 11.35
C ARG A 9 1.75 -0.11 11.66
N ASN A 10 3.07 -0.27 11.64
CA ASN A 10 4.01 0.80 11.97
C ASN A 10 4.02 1.96 10.96
N SER A 11 3.65 1.70 9.69
CA SER A 11 3.57 2.70 8.62
C SER A 11 2.36 2.46 7.74
N LEU A 12 1.52 3.48 7.52
CA LEU A 12 0.40 3.38 6.57
C LEU A 12 0.87 3.29 5.11
N PHE A 13 2.11 3.70 4.82
CA PHE A 13 2.72 3.52 3.51
C PHE A 13 3.50 2.22 3.43
N ASP A 14 3.41 1.56 2.28
CA ASP A 14 4.16 0.35 1.98
C ASP A 14 4.61 0.32 0.52
N VAL A 15 5.73 -0.34 0.25
CA VAL A 15 6.25 -0.52 -1.10
C VAL A 15 6.23 -2.01 -1.41
N SER A 16 5.49 -2.39 -2.46
CA SER A 16 5.42 -3.79 -2.89
C SER A 16 6.76 -4.29 -3.42
N ASP A 17 6.92 -5.61 -3.54
CA ASP A 17 8.07 -6.24 -4.21
C ASP A 17 8.25 -5.77 -5.67
N THR A 18 7.16 -5.34 -6.30
CA THR A 18 7.14 -4.75 -7.65
C THR A 18 7.42 -3.24 -7.66
N ASN A 19 7.85 -2.67 -6.54
CA ASN A 19 8.20 -1.27 -6.36
C ASN A 19 7.04 -0.29 -6.65
N VAL A 20 5.81 -0.67 -6.25
CA VAL A 20 4.64 0.20 -6.27
C VAL A 20 4.39 0.72 -4.86
N LEU A 21 4.25 2.04 -4.72
CA LEU A 21 3.90 2.67 -3.44
C LEU A 21 2.39 2.59 -3.19
N TYR A 22 2.02 2.04 -2.05
CA TYR A 22 0.66 1.90 -1.55
C TYR A 22 0.46 2.66 -0.23
N LEU A 23 -0.79 3.02 0.03
CA LEU A 23 -1.26 3.60 1.29
C LEU A 23 -2.44 2.76 1.82
N ALA A 24 -2.35 2.32 3.06
CA ALA A 24 -3.47 1.74 3.80
C ALA A 24 -4.52 2.83 4.08
N VAL A 25 -5.72 2.63 3.54
CA VAL A 25 -6.88 3.50 3.77
C VAL A 25 -7.86 2.92 4.79
N GLY A 26 -7.67 1.67 5.20
CA GLY A 26 -8.47 1.01 6.22
C GLY A 26 -7.95 -0.38 6.55
N TYR A 27 -8.54 -0.98 7.59
CA TYR A 27 -8.27 -2.37 7.96
C TYR A 27 -9.50 -3.02 8.57
N ILE A 28 -9.54 -4.34 8.53
CA ILE A 28 -10.54 -5.17 9.20
C ILE A 28 -9.83 -6.23 10.02
N GLN A 29 -10.31 -6.50 11.23
CA GLN A 29 -9.80 -7.60 12.03
C GLN A 29 -10.47 -8.90 11.61
N THR A 30 -9.68 -9.92 11.27
CA THR A 30 -10.15 -11.28 10.94
C THR A 30 -9.59 -12.29 11.93
N GLU A 31 -10.08 -13.54 11.88
CA GLU A 31 -9.58 -14.65 12.72
C GLU A 31 -8.11 -14.96 12.45
N ASP A 32 -7.65 -14.76 11.21
CA ASP A 32 -6.25 -14.98 10.79
C ASP A 32 -5.34 -13.76 11.00
N GLY A 33 -5.90 -12.62 11.42
CA GLY A 33 -5.20 -11.35 11.60
C GLY A 33 -5.85 -10.15 10.92
N PRO A 34 -5.23 -8.96 10.99
CA PRO A 34 -5.73 -7.76 10.32
C PRO A 34 -5.54 -7.87 8.80
N GLY A 35 -6.63 -7.71 8.06
CA GLY A 35 -6.62 -7.47 6.62
C GLY A 35 -6.54 -5.98 6.32
N TRP A 36 -5.63 -5.58 5.44
CA TRP A 36 -5.42 -4.18 5.07
C TRP A 36 -6.07 -3.84 3.73
N PHE A 37 -6.70 -2.67 3.66
CA PHE A 37 -7.19 -2.09 2.42
C PHE A 37 -6.18 -1.08 1.90
N ASP A 38 -5.31 -1.51 0.99
CA ASP A 38 -4.25 -0.70 0.41
C ASP A 38 -4.67 -0.10 -0.95
N GLN A 39 -4.30 1.15 -1.21
CA GLN A 39 -4.53 1.85 -2.48
C GLN A 39 -3.23 2.41 -3.05
N ALA A 40 -3.04 2.27 -4.37
CA ALA A 40 -1.83 2.73 -5.03
C ALA A 40 -1.79 4.27 -5.07
N VAL A 41 -0.65 4.85 -4.68
CA VAL A 41 -0.50 6.30 -4.53
C VAL A 41 -0.01 6.92 -5.85
N LEU A 42 -0.89 7.60 -6.57
CA LEU A 42 -0.51 8.35 -7.78
C LEU A 42 0.16 9.69 -7.44
N PHE A 43 -0.40 10.40 -6.45
CA PHE A 43 0.05 11.72 -6.02
C PHE A 43 0.31 11.72 -4.52
N CYS A 44 1.32 12.46 -4.08
CA CYS A 44 1.62 12.67 -2.68
C CYS A 44 0.41 13.31 -1.97
N PRO A 45 -0.14 12.70 -0.92
CA PRO A 45 -1.33 13.22 -0.23
C PRO A 45 -1.06 14.51 0.57
N PHE A 46 0.21 14.90 0.72
CA PHE A 46 0.60 16.10 1.49
C PHE A 46 0.82 17.33 0.60
N CYS A 47 1.48 17.16 -0.55
CA CYS A 47 1.88 18.28 -1.41
C CYS A 47 1.36 18.18 -2.85
N GLY A 48 0.67 17.09 -3.22
CA GLY A 48 0.08 16.91 -4.55
C GLY A 48 1.09 16.57 -5.65
N THR A 49 2.38 16.40 -5.34
CA THR A 49 3.40 15.98 -6.31
C THR A 49 3.06 14.61 -6.90
N ALA A 50 3.14 14.47 -8.22
CA ALA A 50 3.00 13.18 -8.88
C ALA A 50 4.16 12.25 -8.47
N LEU A 51 3.82 11.08 -7.92
CA LEU A 51 4.80 10.08 -7.47
C LEU A 51 4.88 8.89 -8.43
N GLN A 52 3.74 8.50 -9.02
CA GLN A 52 3.60 7.34 -9.90
C GLN A 52 2.49 7.59 -10.92
N THR A 53 2.60 7.00 -12.10
CA THR A 53 1.53 6.98 -13.12
C THR A 53 0.77 5.66 -13.14
N LYS A 54 -0.45 5.65 -13.70
CA LYS A 54 -1.24 4.42 -13.84
C LYS A 54 -0.52 3.40 -14.72
N GLU A 55 0.10 3.85 -15.79
CA GLU A 55 0.85 3.03 -16.73
C GLU A 55 2.06 2.36 -16.06
N GLU A 56 2.81 3.10 -15.23
CA GLU A 56 3.93 2.54 -14.46
C GLU A 56 3.47 1.49 -13.46
N ILE A 57 2.38 1.75 -12.74
CA ILE A 57 1.79 0.81 -11.78
C ILE A 57 1.34 -0.47 -12.51
N LEU A 58 0.62 -0.33 -13.62
CA LEU A 58 0.16 -1.47 -14.43
C LEU A 58 1.32 -2.29 -15.01
N ARG A 59 2.42 -1.63 -15.38
CA ARG A 59 3.62 -2.32 -15.87
C ARG A 59 4.31 -3.09 -14.75
N LYS A 60 4.42 -2.49 -13.56
CA LYS A 60 5.06 -3.08 -12.38
C LYS A 60 4.23 -4.24 -11.80
N SER A 61 2.90 -4.13 -11.76
CA SER A 61 2.02 -5.14 -11.16
C SER A 61 1.85 -6.41 -12.00
N LYS A 62 2.30 -6.41 -13.26
CA LYS A 62 2.25 -7.57 -14.18
C LYS A 62 3.55 -8.36 -14.25
N SER A 63 4.61 -7.90 -13.59
CA SER A 63 5.92 -8.55 -13.53
C SER A 63 6.04 -9.40 -12.27
#